data_AF-A0A956EG94-F1
#
_entry.id   AF-A0A956EG94-F1
#
_cell.length_a   1.000
_cell.length_b   1.000
_cell.length_c   1.000
_cell.angle_alpha   90.00
_cell.angle_beta   90.00
_cell.angle_gamma   90.00
#
_symmetry.space_group_name_H-M   'P 1'
#
loop_
_entity.id
_entity.type
_entity.pdbx_description
1 polymer ?
#
loop_
_entity_poly.entity_id
_entity_poly.type
_entity_poly.pdbx_seq_one_letter_code
_entity_poly.pdbx_strand_id
1 'polypeptide(L)'
;MIRGATHRRRAGDPSDFWSWREAMYAAAQGLDPAGVYRATRACFAEMVRAGITCVGEFHYLHHQVDGRPYDDPNELSRQVIQAAADVGIRLVLLEVFYARAGAHRPPLPEQRRFCDGSIDAYLARVDVLRSEGVSLGLAPHSVRAVDRAALTELAAFARAHAHAGA
;
A
#
# COMPACT_ATOMS: atom_id res chain seq x y z
N MET A 1 15.06 1.67 11.06
CA MET A 1 15.44 1.91 9.65
C MET A 1 15.17 0.60 8.91
N ILE A 2 14.28 0.56 7.91
CA ILE A 2 13.89 -0.69 7.21
C ILE A 2 15.01 -1.20 6.30
N ARG A 3 15.86 -0.28 5.82
CA ARG A 3 17.08 -0.61 5.08
C ARG A 3 18.00 -1.50 5.94
N GLY A 4 18.36 -2.67 5.40
CA GLY A 4 19.26 -3.62 6.04
C GLY A 4 18.59 -4.78 6.80
N ALA A 5 17.33 -4.64 7.24
CA ALA A 5 16.63 -5.71 7.95
C ALA A 5 16.28 -6.91 7.04
N THR A 6 16.00 -6.63 5.76
CA THR A 6 15.68 -7.63 4.72
C THR A 6 16.90 -8.08 3.91
N HIS A 7 18.09 -7.56 4.21
CA HIS A 7 19.36 -7.85 3.51
C HIS A 7 20.31 -8.72 4.36
N ARG A 8 19.80 -9.54 5.29
CA ARG A 8 20.65 -10.50 6.02
C ARG A 8 21.14 -11.61 5.07
N ARG A 9 22.22 -11.35 4.34
CA ARG A 9 23.03 -12.35 3.64
C ARG A 9 23.68 -13.26 4.67
N ARG A 10 23.12 -14.44 4.94
CA ARG A 10 23.92 -15.56 5.45
C ARG A 10 24.69 -16.15 4.25
N ALA A 11 25.99 -16.31 4.40
CA ALA A 11 26.79 -17.00 3.38
C ALA A 11 26.27 -18.44 3.22
N GLY A 12 25.79 -18.79 2.03
CA GLY A 12 25.32 -20.14 1.68
C GLY A 12 23.80 -20.35 1.60
N ASP A 13 22.97 -19.31 1.76
CA ASP A 13 21.50 -19.43 1.66
C ASP A 13 21.04 -19.11 0.22
N PRO A 14 20.31 -20.00 -0.50
CA PRO A 14 19.70 -19.67 -1.78
C PRO A 14 18.51 -18.73 -1.52
N SER A 15 18.80 -17.47 -1.20
CA SER A 15 17.78 -16.46 -0.93
C SER A 15 17.02 -16.17 -2.24
N ASP A 16 15.92 -16.87 -2.46
CA ASP A 16 15.00 -16.59 -3.55
C ASP A 16 14.02 -15.47 -3.16
N PHE A 17 13.21 -15.02 -4.13
CA PHE A 17 12.19 -14.00 -3.95
C PHE A 17 11.26 -14.26 -2.73
N TRP A 18 11.03 -15.52 -2.38
CA TRP A 18 10.09 -15.89 -1.33
C TRP A 18 10.68 -15.65 0.06
N SER A 19 11.96 -15.98 0.26
CA SER A 19 12.67 -15.68 1.52
C SER A 19 12.76 -14.17 1.80
N TRP A 20 12.99 -13.35 0.77
CA TRP A 20 12.96 -11.88 0.89
C TRP A 20 11.55 -11.38 1.21
N ARG A 21 10.52 -11.94 0.56
CA ARG A 21 9.12 -11.55 0.78
C ARG A 21 8.67 -11.84 2.20
N GLU A 22 9.08 -12.96 2.79
CA GLU A 22 8.80 -13.28 4.20
C GLU A 22 9.43 -12.24 5.14
N ALA A 23 10.70 -11.89 4.92
CA ALA A 23 11.37 -10.84 5.69
C ALA A 23 10.70 -9.47 5.52
N MET A 24 10.22 -9.14 4.30
CA MET A 24 9.47 -7.93 4.02
C MET A 24 8.12 -7.92 4.74
N TYR A 25 7.38 -9.05 4.76
CA TYR A 25 6.14 -9.15 5.52
C TYR A 25 6.39 -8.99 7.02
N ALA A 26 7.43 -9.60 7.57
CA ALA A 26 7.79 -9.41 8.98
C ALA A 26 8.09 -7.92 9.30
N ALA A 27 8.82 -7.23 8.42
CA ALA A 27 9.09 -5.80 8.58
C ALA A 27 7.80 -4.96 8.49
N ALA A 28 6.93 -5.23 7.52
CA ALA A 28 5.66 -4.51 7.34
C ALA A 28 4.69 -4.74 8.51
N GLN A 29 4.63 -5.97 9.03
CA GLN A 29 3.80 -6.34 10.17
C GLN A 29 4.17 -5.57 11.45
N GLY A 30 5.44 -5.19 11.61
CA GLY A 30 5.90 -4.41 12.75
C GLY A 30 5.68 -2.90 12.67
N LEU A 31 5.13 -2.36 11.57
CA LEU A 31 4.93 -0.91 11.42
C LEU A 31 3.59 -0.46 11.99
N ASP A 32 3.66 0.36 13.03
CA ASP A 32 2.58 1.23 13.51
C ASP A 32 2.50 2.51 12.65
N PRO A 33 1.47 3.37 12.81
CA PRO A 33 1.34 4.59 12.02
C PRO A 33 2.57 5.49 12.07
N ALA A 34 3.13 5.70 13.27
CA ALA A 34 4.35 6.50 13.44
C ALA A 34 5.56 5.86 12.73
N GLY A 35 5.65 4.53 12.71
CA GLY A 35 6.64 3.76 11.98
C GLY A 35 6.52 3.91 10.46
N VAL A 36 5.29 3.86 9.92
CA VAL A 36 5.01 4.12 8.51
C VAL A 36 5.47 5.54 8.15
N TYR A 37 5.04 6.56 8.88
CA TYR A 37 5.46 7.94 8.66
C TYR A 37 6.99 8.09 8.63
N ARG A 38 7.69 7.60 9.66
CA ARG A 38 9.16 7.73 9.75
C ARG A 38 9.86 7.02 8.58
N ALA A 39 9.40 5.83 8.20
CA ALA A 39 9.98 5.06 7.12
C ALA A 39 9.75 5.74 5.77
N THR A 40 8.51 6.14 5.48
CA THR A 40 8.12 6.81 4.24
C THR A 40 8.83 8.15 4.09
N ARG A 41 8.86 8.98 5.14
CA ARG A 41 9.54 10.28 5.14
C ARG A 41 11.03 10.13 4.86
N ALA A 42 11.69 9.15 5.48
CA ALA A 42 13.11 8.89 5.23
C ALA A 42 13.37 8.46 3.79
N CYS A 43 12.56 7.53 3.26
CA CYS A 43 12.65 7.06 1.87
C CYS A 43 12.46 8.22 0.88
N PHE A 44 11.39 9.00 1.04
CA PHE A 44 11.08 10.12 0.16
C PHE A 44 12.15 11.22 0.23
N ALA A 45 12.73 11.48 1.41
CA ALA A 45 13.83 12.44 1.53
C ALA A 45 15.09 11.95 0.79
N GLU A 46 15.38 10.66 0.78
CA GLU A 46 16.45 10.09 -0.05
C GLU A 46 16.13 10.24 -1.54
N MET A 47 14.88 10.00 -1.96
CA MET A 47 14.44 10.19 -3.35
C MET A 47 14.62 11.64 -3.83
N VAL A 48 14.19 12.62 -3.02
CA VAL A 48 14.37 14.05 -3.35
C VAL A 48 15.85 14.42 -3.46
N ARG A 49 16.69 13.94 -2.54
CA ARG A 49 18.15 14.16 -2.63
C ARG A 49 18.78 13.54 -3.88
N ALA A 50 18.19 12.47 -4.39
CA ALA A 50 18.60 11.83 -5.65
C ALA A 50 18.01 12.50 -6.90
N GLY A 51 17.23 13.58 -6.76
CA GLY A 51 16.63 14.32 -7.86
C GLY A 51 15.25 13.82 -8.32
N ILE A 52 14.63 12.88 -7.58
CA ILE A 52 13.27 12.41 -7.88
C ILE A 52 12.26 13.41 -7.31
N THR A 53 11.39 13.94 -8.17
CA THR A 53 10.42 15.00 -7.81
C THR A 53 8.97 14.54 -7.74
N CYS A 54 8.69 13.28 -8.08
CA CYS A 54 7.37 12.67 -8.02
C CYS A 54 7.49 11.18 -7.68
N VAL A 55 6.55 10.66 -6.90
CA VAL A 55 6.45 9.25 -6.54
C VAL A 55 5.02 8.75 -6.70
N GLY A 56 4.86 7.59 -7.34
CA GLY A 56 3.64 6.80 -7.26
C GLY A 56 3.77 5.78 -6.14
N GLU A 57 3.21 6.06 -4.96
CA GLU A 57 3.34 5.15 -3.83
C GLU A 57 2.33 4.02 -3.95
N PHE A 58 2.81 2.82 -4.24
CA PHE A 58 2.02 1.59 -4.30
C PHE A 58 1.68 1.09 -2.89
N HIS A 59 0.62 1.66 -2.31
CA HIS A 59 0.30 1.53 -0.90
C HIS A 59 -0.70 0.40 -0.64
N TYR A 60 -0.25 -0.68 0.00
CA TYR A 60 -1.09 -1.85 0.34
C TYR A 60 -1.15 -2.15 1.84
N LEU A 61 -0.67 -1.25 2.71
CA LEU A 61 -0.69 -1.47 4.16
C LEU A 61 -1.78 -0.59 4.79
N HIS A 62 -2.94 -1.16 5.04
CA HIS A 62 -4.15 -0.38 5.38
C HIS A 62 -4.59 -0.53 6.83
N HIS A 63 -4.40 -1.72 7.42
CA HIS A 63 -5.04 -2.08 8.69
C HIS A 63 -4.05 -2.28 9.83
N GLN A 64 -4.59 -2.44 11.04
CA GLN A 64 -3.86 -2.83 12.25
C GLN A 64 -3.23 -4.21 12.09
N VAL A 65 -2.30 -4.57 12.99
CA VAL A 65 -1.54 -5.84 12.93
C VAL A 65 -2.44 -7.08 12.87
N ASP A 66 -3.60 -7.03 13.51
CA ASP A 66 -4.58 -8.12 13.49
C ASP A 66 -5.51 -8.12 12.27
N GLY A 67 -5.41 -7.11 11.40
CA GLY A 67 -6.23 -6.91 10.20
C GLY A 67 -7.47 -6.04 10.42
N ARG A 68 -7.73 -5.54 11.63
CA ARG A 68 -8.86 -4.63 11.87
C ARG A 68 -8.56 -3.22 11.35
N PRO A 69 -9.57 -2.50 10.83
CA PRO A 69 -9.39 -1.09 10.48
C PRO A 69 -9.00 -0.27 11.73
N TYR A 70 -8.30 0.84 11.50
CA TYR A 70 -8.12 1.89 12.51
C TYR A 70 -9.42 2.71 12.64
N ASP A 71 -9.49 3.59 13.65
CA ASP A 71 -10.63 4.51 13.81
C ASP A 71 -10.83 5.37 12.56
N ASP A 72 -9.74 5.83 11.96
CA ASP A 72 -9.71 6.29 10.57
C ASP A 72 -9.23 5.13 9.67
N PRO A 73 -10.09 4.58 8.78
CA PRO A 73 -9.69 3.49 7.89
C PRO A 73 -8.49 3.80 6.99
N ASN A 74 -8.20 5.08 6.73
CA ASN A 74 -7.08 5.57 5.93
C ASN A 74 -5.88 6.03 6.77
N GLU A 75 -5.81 5.72 8.07
CA GLU A 75 -4.75 6.17 8.98
C GLU A 75 -3.34 6.00 8.38
N LEU A 76 -3.02 4.83 7.82
CA LEU A 76 -1.69 4.58 7.24
C LEU A 76 -1.44 5.33 5.93
N SER A 77 -2.47 5.48 5.08
CA SER A 77 -2.42 6.33 3.89
C SER A 77 -2.17 7.79 4.25
N ARG A 78 -2.77 8.29 5.33
CA ARG A 78 -2.54 9.65 5.84
C ARG A 78 -1.10 9.87 6.30
N GLN A 79 -0.49 8.87 6.94
CA GLN A 79 0.93 8.94 7.31
C GLN A 79 1.85 9.05 6.08
N VAL A 80 1.51 8.37 4.98
CA VAL A 80 2.23 8.49 3.69
C VAL A 80 2.05 9.88 3.08
N ILE A 81 0.81 10.37 3.03
CA ILE A 81 0.48 11.70 2.50
C ILE A 81 1.23 12.80 3.28
N GLN A 82 1.19 12.74 4.60
CA GLN A 82 1.90 13.70 5.46
C GLN A 82 3.42 13.61 5.25
N ALA A 83 3.99 12.41 5.17
CA ALA A 83 5.41 12.22 4.91
C ALA A 83 5.84 12.82 3.55
N ALA A 84 5.02 12.70 2.51
CA ALA A 84 5.28 13.32 1.21
C ALA A 84 5.24 14.84 1.29
N ALA A 85 4.23 15.40 1.95
CA ALA A 85 4.08 16.84 2.16
C ALA A 85 5.28 17.44 2.91
N ASP A 86 5.71 16.79 3.99
CA ASP A 86 6.83 17.25 4.83
C ASP A 86 8.19 17.25 4.09
N VAL A 87 8.35 16.37 3.12
CA VAL A 87 9.57 16.28 2.29
C VAL A 87 9.49 17.18 1.06
N GLY A 88 8.27 17.54 0.63
CA GLY A 88 8.02 18.30 -0.59
C GLY A 88 8.15 17.46 -1.87
N ILE A 89 7.91 16.14 -1.81
CA ILE A 89 7.81 15.30 -3.01
C ILE A 89 6.36 15.24 -3.50
N ARG A 90 6.13 15.34 -4.81
CA ARG A 90 4.78 15.17 -5.37
C ARG A 90 4.38 13.71 -5.25
N LEU A 91 3.18 13.47 -4.71
CA LEU A 91 2.66 12.13 -4.48
C LEU A 91 1.47 11.85 -5.39
N VAL A 92 1.49 10.68 -6.03
CA VAL A 92 0.27 9.99 -6.48
C VAL A 92 0.14 8.75 -5.62
N LEU A 93 -0.90 8.69 -4.80
CA LEU A 93 -1.16 7.54 -3.94
C LEU A 93 -1.85 6.44 -4.74
N LEU A 94 -1.17 5.33 -4.99
CA LEU A 94 -1.74 4.18 -5.66
C LEU A 94 -2.31 3.25 -4.59
N GLU A 95 -3.57 3.48 -4.23
CA GLU A 95 -4.29 2.69 -3.23
C GLU A 95 -4.50 1.27 -3.74
N VAL A 96 -3.94 0.30 -3.02
CA VAL A 96 -3.90 -1.07 -3.52
C VAL A 96 -5.09 -1.88 -3.04
N PHE A 97 -5.76 -2.54 -3.99
CA PHE A 97 -6.73 -3.59 -3.70
C PHE A 97 -6.05 -4.96 -3.63
N TYR A 98 -6.23 -5.65 -2.50
CA TYR A 98 -5.72 -6.99 -2.24
C TYR A 98 -6.85 -7.87 -1.66
N ALA A 99 -7.14 -9.02 -2.28
CA ALA A 99 -8.28 -9.85 -1.85
C ALA A 99 -7.94 -11.31 -1.55
N ARG A 100 -6.81 -11.85 -2.05
CA ARG A 100 -6.51 -13.28 -1.96
C ARG A 100 -5.02 -13.61 -2.02
N ALA A 101 -4.62 -14.73 -1.44
CA ALA A 101 -3.24 -15.22 -1.45
C ALA A 101 -2.84 -15.88 -2.79
N GLY A 102 -3.82 -16.19 -3.63
CA GLY A 102 -3.70 -16.88 -4.91
C GLY A 102 -5.08 -17.28 -5.44
N ALA A 103 -5.14 -17.91 -6.62
CA ALA A 103 -6.40 -18.38 -7.19
C ALA A 103 -7.14 -19.28 -6.19
N HIS A 104 -8.38 -18.91 -5.87
CA HIS A 104 -9.26 -19.62 -4.91
C HIS A 104 -8.69 -19.80 -3.49
N ARG A 105 -7.70 -18.97 -3.09
CA ARG A 105 -7.08 -19.04 -1.76
C ARG A 105 -7.38 -17.78 -0.96
N PRO A 106 -8.00 -17.88 0.23
CA PRO A 106 -8.22 -16.71 1.07
C PRO A 106 -6.89 -16.06 1.49
N PRO A 107 -6.90 -14.78 1.92
CA PRO A 107 -5.72 -14.11 2.46
C PRO A 107 -5.08 -14.91 3.60
N LEU A 108 -3.75 -14.95 3.61
CA LEU A 108 -2.97 -15.52 4.71
C LEU A 108 -2.93 -14.53 5.90
N PRO A 109 -2.64 -14.99 7.14
CA PRO A 109 -2.53 -14.10 8.29
C PRO A 109 -1.65 -12.88 8.06
N GLU A 110 -0.52 -13.06 7.39
CA GLU A 110 0.43 -11.99 7.05
C GLU A 110 -0.07 -10.99 6.00
N GLN A 111 -1.16 -11.32 5.30
CA GLN A 111 -1.81 -10.47 4.28
C GLN A 111 -3.02 -9.71 4.80
N ARG A 112 -3.45 -9.99 6.05
CA ARG A 112 -4.66 -9.38 6.64
C ARG A 112 -4.60 -7.87 6.65
N ARG A 113 -3.41 -7.28 6.87
CA ARG A 113 -3.22 -5.84 6.89
C ARG A 113 -3.50 -5.15 5.55
N PHE A 114 -3.57 -5.93 4.47
CA PHE A 114 -3.71 -5.43 3.11
C PHE A 114 -5.14 -5.54 2.58
N CYS A 115 -5.99 -6.31 3.26
CA CYS A 115 -7.28 -6.74 2.71
C CYS A 115 -8.43 -6.03 3.42
N ASP A 116 -9.15 -5.18 2.69
CA ASP A 116 -10.35 -4.49 3.16
C ASP A 116 -11.56 -5.41 3.45
N GLY A 117 -11.42 -6.72 3.20
CA GLY A 117 -12.48 -7.72 3.38
C GLY A 117 -13.47 -7.82 2.21
N SER A 118 -13.73 -6.71 1.52
CA SER A 118 -14.51 -6.69 0.26
C SER A 118 -14.07 -5.55 -0.66
N ILE A 119 -14.48 -5.62 -1.93
CA ILE A 119 -14.27 -4.52 -2.88
C ILE A 119 -15.08 -3.27 -2.51
N ASP A 120 -16.29 -3.43 -1.99
CA ASP A 120 -17.12 -2.31 -1.54
C ASP A 120 -16.45 -1.54 -0.39
N ALA A 121 -15.88 -2.26 0.59
CA ALA A 121 -15.15 -1.65 1.70
C ALA A 121 -13.91 -0.89 1.22
N TYR A 122 -13.16 -1.49 0.28
CA TYR A 122 -12.02 -0.82 -0.37
C TYR A 122 -12.47 0.45 -1.10
N LEU A 123 -13.51 0.37 -1.95
CA LEU A 123 -13.98 1.52 -2.73
C LEU A 123 -14.51 2.64 -1.83
N ALA A 124 -15.26 2.30 -0.77
CA ALA A 124 -15.73 3.28 0.21
C ALA A 124 -14.56 4.00 0.90
N ARG A 125 -13.51 3.26 1.29
CA ARG A 125 -12.32 3.84 1.90
C ARG A 125 -11.55 4.76 0.94
N VAL A 126 -11.38 4.33 -0.32
CA VAL A 126 -10.70 5.15 -1.34
C VAL A 126 -11.52 6.40 -1.70
N ASP A 127 -12.85 6.31 -1.72
CA ASP A 127 -13.71 7.43 -2.08
C ASP A 127 -13.60 8.60 -1.07
N VAL A 128 -13.34 8.31 0.21
CA VAL A 128 -13.03 9.32 1.23
C VAL A 128 -11.82 10.16 0.80
N LEU A 129 -10.67 9.52 0.54
CA LEU A 129 -9.45 10.23 0.11
C LEU A 129 -9.65 10.99 -1.20
N ARG A 130 -10.41 10.40 -2.14
CA ARG A 130 -10.75 11.06 -3.41
C ARG A 130 -11.55 12.35 -3.17
N SER A 131 -12.56 12.30 -2.30
CA SER A 131 -13.40 13.45 -1.96
C SER A 131 -12.64 14.57 -1.23
N GLU A 132 -11.56 14.22 -0.53
CA GLU A 132 -10.62 15.15 0.09
C GLU A 132 -9.64 15.79 -0.92
N GLY A 133 -9.69 15.40 -2.19
CA GLY A 133 -8.84 15.94 -3.26
C GLY A 133 -7.43 15.33 -3.31
N VAL A 134 -7.19 14.19 -2.66
CA VAL A 134 -5.91 13.48 -2.74
C VAL A 134 -5.68 12.99 -4.17
N SER A 135 -4.49 13.29 -4.72
CA SER A 135 -4.06 12.72 -6.00
C SER A 135 -3.83 11.21 -5.84
N LEU A 136 -4.78 10.39 -6.29
CA LEU A 136 -4.73 8.94 -6.11
C LEU A 136 -5.10 8.16 -7.38
N GLY A 137 -4.75 6.87 -7.39
CA GLY A 137 -5.17 5.89 -8.40
C GLY A 137 -5.54 4.56 -7.75
N LEU A 138 -6.42 3.78 -8.40
CA LEU A 138 -6.75 2.42 -7.98
C LEU A 138 -5.68 1.44 -8.48
N ALA A 139 -5.15 0.61 -7.60
CA ALA A 139 -4.08 -0.32 -7.92
C ALA A 139 -4.44 -1.77 -7.56
N PRO A 140 -4.97 -2.59 -8.48
CA PRO A 140 -5.12 -4.02 -8.21
C PRO A 140 -3.73 -4.65 -8.00
N HIS A 141 -3.49 -5.29 -6.84
CA HIS A 141 -2.14 -5.72 -6.45
C HIS A 141 -1.46 -6.61 -7.50
N SER A 142 -2.18 -7.63 -7.99
CA SER A 142 -1.74 -8.51 -9.08
C SER A 142 -2.86 -9.46 -9.49
N VAL A 143 -2.74 -10.12 -10.65
CA VAL A 143 -3.66 -11.20 -11.08
C VAL A 143 -3.75 -12.38 -10.09
N ARG A 144 -2.73 -12.55 -9.23
CA ARG A 144 -2.75 -13.55 -8.15
C ARG A 144 -3.64 -13.11 -6.98
N ALA A 145 -3.68 -11.81 -6.70
CA ALA A 145 -4.34 -11.22 -5.54
C ALA A 145 -5.72 -10.61 -5.84
N VAL A 146 -6.07 -10.45 -7.11
CA VAL A 146 -7.31 -9.86 -7.59
C VAL A 146 -7.85 -10.73 -8.73
N ASP A 147 -9.15 -11.02 -8.74
CA ASP A 147 -9.78 -11.78 -9.81
C ASP A 147 -10.35 -10.90 -10.92
N ARG A 148 -10.88 -11.53 -11.98
CA ARG A 148 -11.41 -10.80 -13.13
C ARG A 148 -12.65 -9.96 -12.79
N ALA A 149 -13.49 -10.43 -11.86
CA ALA A 149 -14.70 -9.72 -11.49
C ALA A 149 -14.33 -8.41 -10.79
N ALA A 150 -13.48 -8.48 -9.77
CA ALA A 150 -12.96 -7.31 -9.08
C ALA A 150 -12.20 -6.36 -10.00
N LEU A 151 -11.38 -6.86 -10.93
CA LEU A 151 -10.72 -6.01 -11.94
C LEU A 151 -11.72 -5.23 -12.80
N THR A 152 -12.85 -5.85 -13.15
CA THR A 152 -13.90 -5.23 -13.97
C THR A 152 -14.61 -4.12 -13.19
N GLU A 153 -14.90 -4.36 -11.91
CA GLU A 153 -15.51 -3.39 -11.00
C GLU A 153 -14.59 -2.19 -10.72
N LEU A 154 -13.31 -2.44 -10.41
CA LEU A 154 -12.31 -1.38 -10.24
C LEU A 154 -12.20 -0.51 -11.49
N ALA A 155 -12.20 -1.12 -12.69
CA ALA A 155 -12.15 -0.38 -13.94
C ALA A 155 -13.43 0.42 -14.20
N ALA A 156 -14.59 -0.10 -13.80
CA ALA A 156 -15.85 0.62 -13.90
C ALA A 156 -15.88 1.84 -12.95
N PHE A 157 -15.45 1.66 -11.70
CA PHE A 157 -15.33 2.75 -10.74
C PHE A 157 -14.37 3.83 -11.24
N ALA A 158 -13.18 3.44 -11.72
CA ALA A 158 -12.19 4.38 -12.25
C ALA A 158 -12.74 5.22 -13.41
N ARG A 159 -13.46 4.59 -14.36
CA ARG A 159 -14.10 5.32 -15.47
C ARG A 159 -15.20 6.26 -15.00
N ALA A 160 -16.02 5.84 -14.04
CA ALA A 160 -17.09 6.70 -13.50
C ALA A 160 -16.55 7.95 -12.79
N HIS A 161 -15.33 7.89 -12.26
CA HIS A 161 -14.72 8.97 -11.48
C HIS A 161 -13.54 9.66 -12.18
N ALA A 162 -13.27 9.35 -13.45
CA ALA A 162 -12.16 9.92 -14.22
C ALA A 162 -12.32 11.42 -14.60
N HIS A 163 -13.46 12.04 -14.26
CA HIS A 163 -13.85 13.37 -14.73
C HIS A 163 -14.10 14.42 -13.63
N ALA A 164 -13.67 14.17 -12.38
CA ALA A 164 -13.88 15.11 -11.29
C ALA A 164 -12.76 16.16 -11.08
N GLY A 165 -11.84 16.35 -12.05
CA GLY A 165 -10.66 17.20 -11.85
C GLY A 165 -10.04 17.77 -13.13
N ALA A 166 -10.86 18.40 -13.98
CA ALA A 166 -10.38 19.31 -15.03
C ALA A 166 -10.87 20.73 -14.76
#